data_AF-A0A1E7JNS2-F1
#
_entry.id   AF-A0A1E7JNS2-F1
#
_cell.length_a   1.000
_cell.length_b   1.000
_cell.length_c   1.000
_cell.angle_alpha   90.00
_cell.angle_beta   90.00
_cell.angle_gamma   90.00
#
_symmetry.space_group_name_H-M   'P 1'
#
loop_
_entity.id
_entity.type
_entity.pdbx_description
1 polymer ?
#
loop_
_entity_poly.entity_id
_entity_poly.type
_entity_poly.pdbx_seq_one_letter_code
_entity_poly.pdbx_strand_id
1 'polypeptide(L)'
;MGFSEDDVRSWAGGVSRLHEGTVHSQDGIAAGQAAAMLMSGGGFVHEPVEVLTMLTQAIEVGYAAALADLRNGRLEDRIAEIHPSCTTNSAPRRPHTSMQQMRTRSGGISRTMRATAT
;
A
#
# COMPACT_ATOMS: atom_id res chain seq x y z
N MET A 1 3.73 35.40 -6.04
CA MET A 1 4.17 35.39 -4.63
C MET A 1 5.27 34.35 -4.52
N GLY A 2 6.49 34.76 -4.22
CA GLY A 2 7.58 33.83 -3.86
C GLY A 2 7.62 33.64 -2.35
N PHE A 3 8.18 32.52 -1.89
CA PHE A 3 8.44 32.27 -0.47
C PHE A 3 9.74 32.95 -0.04
N SER A 4 9.86 33.32 1.24
CA SER A 4 11.12 33.86 1.76
C SER A 4 12.13 32.73 2.00
N GLU A 5 13.43 33.05 2.00
CA GLU A 5 14.46 32.08 2.38
C GLU A 5 14.28 31.55 3.81
N ASP A 6 13.75 32.38 4.71
CA ASP A 6 13.47 31.98 6.08
C ASP A 6 12.32 30.97 6.16
N ASP A 7 11.29 31.11 5.31
CA ASP A 7 10.22 30.11 5.20
C ASP A 7 10.77 28.77 4.73
N VAL A 8 11.60 28.78 3.68
CA VAL A 8 12.21 27.56 3.12
C VAL A 8 13.11 26.88 4.16
N ARG A 9 13.91 27.65 4.89
CA ARG A 9 14.79 27.11 5.94
C ARG A 9 13.99 26.54 7.11
N SER A 10 12.91 27.21 7.50
CA SER A 10 12.00 26.74 8.55
C SER A 10 11.35 25.40 8.17
N TRP A 11 10.88 25.29 6.93
CA TRP A 11 10.28 24.05 6.41
C TRP A 11 11.30 22.92 6.29
N ALA A 12 12.49 23.20 5.75
CA ALA A 12 13.56 22.22 5.68
C ALA A 12 13.89 21.65 7.06
N GLY A 13 14.00 22.50 8.09
CA GLY A 13 14.19 22.06 9.47
C GLY A 13 13.01 21.28 10.06
N GLY A 14 11.78 21.56 9.63
CA GLY A 14 10.60 20.75 9.97
C GLY A 14 10.67 19.35 9.37
N VAL A 15 10.98 19.27 8.08
CA VAL A 15 11.06 18.01 7.33
C VAL A 15 12.20 17.14 7.83
N SER A 16 13.38 17.70 8.11
CA SER A 16 14.52 16.93 8.65
C SER A 16 14.19 16.30 10.01
N ARG A 17 13.52 17.03 10.92
CA ARG A 17 13.09 16.47 12.20
C ARG A 17 12.06 15.35 12.04
N LEU A 18 11.15 15.50 11.08
CA LEU A 18 10.17 14.46 10.77
C LEU A 18 10.84 13.22 10.17
N HIS A 19 11.84 13.42 9.32
CA HIS A 19 12.66 12.38 8.74
C HIS A 19 13.39 11.56 9.80
N GLU A 20 14.10 12.23 10.71
CA GLU A 20 14.79 11.60 11.85
C GLU A 20 13.84 10.78 12.73
N GLY A 21 12.61 11.26 12.95
CA GLY A 21 11.62 10.57 13.80
C GLY A 21 10.86 9.42 13.10
N THR A 22 10.82 9.40 11.77
CA THR A 22 9.97 8.46 11.00
C THR A 22 10.78 7.39 10.29
N VAL A 23 11.90 7.76 9.68
CA VAL A 23 12.67 6.88 8.80
C VAL A 23 13.68 6.08 9.62
N HIS A 24 13.28 4.86 10.01
CA HIS A 24 14.15 3.92 10.73
C HIS A 24 15.01 3.13 9.75
N SER A 25 16.17 2.64 10.19
CA SER A 25 17.17 1.96 9.33
C SER A 25 16.62 0.79 8.51
N GLN A 26 15.61 0.08 9.03
CA GLN A 26 14.96 -1.03 8.34
C GLN A 26 14.17 -0.60 7.09
N ASP A 27 13.55 0.58 7.13
CA ASP A 27 12.72 1.11 6.04
C ASP A 27 13.44 2.18 5.22
N GLY A 28 14.54 2.74 5.75
CA GLY A 28 15.30 3.82 5.14
C GLY A 28 15.92 3.46 3.78
N ILE A 29 16.35 2.20 3.60
CA ILE A 29 16.90 1.75 2.30
C ILE A 29 15.80 1.76 1.23
N ALA A 30 14.62 1.21 1.56
CA ALA A 30 13.50 1.15 0.62
C ALA A 30 12.92 2.56 0.36
N ALA A 31 12.85 3.40 1.40
CA ALA A 31 12.44 4.79 1.29
C ALA A 31 13.40 5.60 0.40
N GLY A 32 14.71 5.45 0.58
CA GLY A 32 15.72 6.14 -0.23
C GLY A 32 15.72 5.68 -1.69
N GLN A 33 15.48 4.40 -1.96
CA GLN A 33 15.27 3.90 -3.31
C GLN A 33 14.02 4.49 -3.96
N ALA A 34 12.90 4.56 -3.23
CA ALA A 34 11.67 5.19 -3.71
C ALA A 34 11.88 6.68 -4.02
N ALA A 35 12.60 7.41 -3.16
CA ALA A 35 12.96 8.80 -3.37
C ALA A 35 13.83 8.98 -4.61
N ALA A 36 14.88 8.17 -4.79
CA ALA A 36 15.72 8.22 -5.97
C ALA A 36 14.93 7.98 -7.27
N MET A 37 14.03 6.99 -7.28
CA MET A 37 13.18 6.71 -8.44
C MET A 37 12.26 7.89 -8.78
N LEU A 38 11.58 8.46 -7.78
CA LEU A 38 10.66 9.59 -7.97
C LEU A 38 11.41 10.86 -8.43
N MET A 39 12.55 11.14 -7.81
CA MET A 39 13.38 12.30 -8.16
C MET A 39 13.97 12.17 -9.57
N SER A 40 14.31 10.97 -10.02
CA SER A 40 14.86 10.73 -11.36
C SER A 40 13.87 11.05 -12.50
N GLY A 41 12.57 10.96 -12.25
CA GLY A 41 11.53 11.25 -13.25
C GLY A 41 11.00 12.68 -13.24
N GLY A 42 11.32 13.48 -12.22
CA GLY A 42 10.65 14.76 -11.95
C GLY A 42 11.28 16.01 -12.57
N GLY A 43 12.45 15.91 -13.21
CA GLY A 43 13.06 17.04 -13.93
C GLY A 43 13.66 18.15 -13.04
N PHE A 44 13.99 17.85 -11.78
CA PHE A 44 14.49 18.83 -10.79
C PHE A 44 15.94 19.30 -11.00
N VAL A 45 16.42 19.38 -12.24
CA VAL A 45 17.85 19.61 -12.58
C VAL A 45 18.37 21.00 -12.17
N HIS A 46 17.48 21.97 -11.95
CA HIS A 46 17.82 23.36 -11.64
C HIS A 46 17.36 23.83 -10.26
N GLU A 47 16.86 22.93 -9.41
CA GLU A 47 16.42 23.32 -8.07
C GLU A 47 17.60 23.46 -7.10
N PRO A 48 17.51 24.39 -6.12
CA PRO A 48 18.51 24.50 -5.07
C PRO A 48 18.68 23.19 -4.29
N VAL A 49 19.91 22.91 -3.84
CA VAL A 49 20.23 21.68 -3.11
C VAL A 49 19.35 21.52 -1.88
N GLU A 50 19.07 22.60 -1.15
CA GLU A 50 18.21 22.57 0.03
C GLU A 50 16.78 22.10 -0.31
N VAL A 51 16.25 22.53 -1.45
CA VAL A 51 14.92 22.12 -1.94
C VAL A 51 14.94 20.64 -2.32
N LEU A 52 15.98 20.19 -3.01
CA LEU A 52 16.16 18.78 -3.37
C LEU A 52 16.29 17.88 -2.14
N THR A 53 17.05 18.31 -1.13
CA THR A 53 17.20 17.59 0.14
C THR A 53 15.87 17.52 0.88
N MET A 54 15.16 18.63 0.99
CA MET A 54 13.84 18.68 1.64
C MET A 54 12.84 17.76 0.92
N LEU A 55 12.80 17.79 -0.42
CA LEU A 55 11.91 16.95 -1.20
C LEU A 55 12.23 15.46 -1.04
N THR A 56 13.51 15.10 -1.07
CA THR A 56 13.98 13.72 -0.83
C THR A 56 13.54 13.23 0.54
N GLN A 57 13.80 14.00 1.60
CA GLN A 57 13.41 13.64 2.97
C GLN A 57 11.90 13.51 3.13
N ALA A 58 11.11 14.39 2.49
CA ALA A 58 9.66 14.33 2.53
C ALA A 58 9.11 13.05 1.87
N ILE A 59 9.69 12.64 0.73
CA ILE A 59 9.33 11.39 0.06
C ILE A 59 9.66 10.20 0.96
N GLU A 60 10.85 10.19 1.58
CA GLU A 60 11.28 9.11 2.44
C GLU A 60 10.37 8.95 3.67
N VAL A 61 9.97 10.07 4.30
CA VAL A 61 8.98 10.08 5.39
C VAL A 61 7.66 9.47 4.95
N GLY A 62 7.11 9.92 3.81
CA GLY A 62 5.82 9.44 3.31
C GLY A 62 5.84 7.95 3.03
N TYR A 63 6.92 7.47 2.41
CA TYR A 63 7.09 6.05 2.09
C TYR A 63 7.27 5.18 3.35
N ALA A 64 8.12 5.60 4.29
CA ALA A 64 8.32 4.88 5.55
C ALA A 64 7.01 4.80 6.36
N ALA A 65 6.24 5.89 6.42
CA ALA A 65 4.93 5.91 7.06
C ALA A 65 3.93 4.95 6.38
N ALA A 66 3.88 4.94 5.05
CA ALA A 66 3.01 4.01 4.30
C ALA A 66 3.39 2.54 4.55
N LEU A 67 4.69 2.21 4.60
CA LEU A 67 5.16 0.87 4.95
C LEU A 67 4.77 0.48 6.38
N ALA A 68 4.82 1.42 7.33
CA ALA A 68 4.41 1.18 8.70
C ALA A 68 2.89 0.90 8.79
N ASP A 69 2.07 1.68 8.08
CA ASP A 69 0.61 1.46 8.06
C ASP A 69 0.24 0.15 7.39
N LEU A 70 0.91 -0.23 6.31
CA LEU A 70 0.74 -1.53 5.66
C LEU A 70 1.05 -2.69 6.61
N ARG A 71 2.16 -2.61 7.36
CA ARG A 71 2.53 -3.65 8.35
C ARG A 71 1.54 -3.74 9.50
N ASN A 72 0.96 -2.62 9.90
CA ASN A 72 0.01 -2.56 11.01
C ASN A 72 -1.46 -2.76 10.59
N GLY A 73 -1.73 -2.97 9.29
CA GLY A 73 -3.09 -3.11 8.76
C GLY A 73 -3.95 -1.84 8.89
N ARG A 74 -3.31 -0.66 8.89
CA ARG A 74 -3.95 0.66 9.06
C ARG A 74 -4.10 1.43 7.75
N LEU A 75 -3.70 0.83 6.62
CA LEU A 75 -3.72 1.52 5.34
C LEU A 75 -5.16 1.87 4.94
N GLU A 76 -6.10 0.95 5.14
CA GLU A 76 -7.50 1.09 4.80
C GLU A 76 -8.16 2.24 5.58
N ASP A 77 -7.86 2.35 6.88
CA ASP A 77 -8.33 3.43 7.74
C ASP A 77 -7.81 4.78 7.25
N ARG A 78 -6.53 4.83 6.87
CA ARG A 78 -5.89 6.07 6.39
C ARG A 78 -6.37 6.48 4.99
N ILE A 79 -6.65 5.52 4.11
CA ILE A 79 -7.28 5.79 2.81
C ILE A 79 -8.70 6.32 3.02
N ALA A 80 -9.47 5.74 3.95
CA ALA A 80 -10.81 6.19 4.27
C ALA A 80 -10.82 7.62 4.88
N GLU A 81 -9.80 7.98 5.66
CA GLU A 81 -9.64 9.32 6.23
C GLU A 81 -9.34 10.38 5.16
N ILE A 82 -8.42 10.09 4.23
CA ILE A 82 -7.95 11.05 3.22
C ILE A 82 -8.92 11.13 2.03
N HIS A 83 -9.49 9.99 1.63
CA HIS A 83 -10.46 9.87 0.56
C HIS A 83 -11.69 9.10 1.07
N PRO A 84 -12.66 9.78 1.71
CA PRO A 84 -13.84 9.12 2.26
C PRO A 84 -14.71 8.44 1.20
N SER A 85 -14.59 8.84 -0.08
CA SER A 85 -15.24 8.16 -1.21
C SER A 85 -14.56 6.86 -1.66
N CYS A 86 -13.33 6.59 -1.20
CA CYS A 86 -12.56 5.40 -1.53
C CYS A 86 -12.80 4.22 -0.58
N THR A 87 -13.73 4.34 0.38
CA THR A 87 -14.15 3.19 1.19
C THR A 87 -14.69 2.12 0.23
N THR A 88 -13.92 1.06 0.04
CA THR A 88 -14.41 -0.13 -0.66
C THR A 88 -15.69 -0.57 0.05
N ASN A 89 -16.79 -0.53 -0.68
CA ASN A 89 -18.02 -1.21 -0.32
C ASN A 89 -17.63 -2.67 -0.08
N SER A 90 -17.47 -3.02 1.19
CA SER A 90 -17.18 -4.38 1.64
C SER A 90 -18.44 -5.20 1.42
N ALA A 91 -18.70 -5.57 0.16
CA ALA A 91 -19.56 -6.70 -0.12
C ALA A 91 -19.02 -7.90 0.70
N PRO A 92 -19.88 -8.64 1.40
CA PRO A 92 -19.43 -9.69 2.29
C PRO A 92 -18.58 -10.70 1.50
N ARG A 93 -17.37 -10.97 1.99
CA ARG A 93 -16.50 -12.03 1.45
C ARG A 93 -17.34 -13.29 1.28
N ARG A 94 -17.60 -13.69 0.03
CA ARG A 94 -18.24 -14.98 -0.24
C ARG A 94 -17.38 -16.06 0.41
N PRO A 95 -17.97 -16.99 1.19
CA PRO A 95 -17.20 -18.07 1.76
C PRO A 95 -16.57 -18.87 0.61
N HIS A 96 -15.25 -19.09 0.70
CA HIS A 96 -14.55 -19.99 -0.20
C HIS A 96 -15.19 -21.38 -0.09
N THR A 97 -16.01 -21.74 -1.06
CA THR A 97 -16.45 -23.13 -1.21
C THR A 97 -15.22 -23.95 -1.55
N SER A 98 -14.70 -24.64 -0.53
CA SER A 98 -13.59 -25.58 -0.63
C SER A 98 -13.83 -26.54 -1.81
N MET A 99 -12.90 -26.54 -2.77
CA MET A 99 -12.79 -27.49 -3.89
C MET A 99 -12.42 -28.92 -3.40
N GLN A 100 -13.00 -29.40 -2.31
CA GLN A 100 -12.85 -30.79 -1.83
C GLN A 100 -14.14 -31.61 -1.88
N GLN A 101 -15.30 -31.04 -2.25
CA GLN A 101 -16.54 -31.82 -2.38
C GLN A 101 -16.87 -32.33 -3.79
N MET A 102 -15.99 -32.13 -4.78
CA MET A 102 -16.25 -32.54 -6.17
C MET A 102 -15.64 -33.90 -6.57
N ARG A 103 -15.30 -34.76 -5.58
CA ARG A 103 -14.70 -36.09 -5.81
C ARG A 103 -15.33 -37.21 -4.98
N THR A 104 -16.64 -37.27 -4.86
CA THR A 104 -17.35 -38.51 -4.42
C THR A 104 -18.69 -38.67 -5.12
N ARG A 105 -18.68 -38.74 -6.46
CA ARG A 105 -19.83 -39.27 -7.21
C ARG A 105 -19.36 -40.13 -8.38
N SER A 106 -18.50 -41.10 -8.07
CA SER A 106 -18.23 -42.25 -8.91
C SER A 106 -18.58 -43.49 -8.09
N GLY A 107 -19.54 -44.28 -8.57
CA GLY A 107 -19.91 -45.58 -7.99
C GLY A 107 -21.40 -45.70 -7.69
N GLY A 108 -22.14 -46.31 -8.62
CA GLY A 108 -23.54 -46.69 -8.35
C GLY A 108 -24.38 -47.06 -9.58
N ILE A 109 -23.84 -47.81 -10.55
CA ILE A 109 -24.67 -48.49 -11.55
C ILE A 109 -25.18 -49.77 -10.88
N SER A 110 -26.32 -49.70 -10.20
CA SER A 110 -27.05 -50.89 -9.74
C SER A 110 -28.26 -51.14 -10.63
N ARG A 111 -28.04 -52.15 -11.49
CA ARG A 111 -28.95 -52.94 -12.30
C ARG A 111 -30.31 -53.22 -11.63
N THR A 112 -31.38 -52.67 -12.17
CA THR A 112 -32.76 -53.09 -11.88
C THR A 112 -33.14 -54.26 -12.79
N MET A 113 -33.16 -55.47 -12.24
CA MET A 113 -33.90 -56.60 -12.83
C MET A 113 -35.37 -56.45 -12.41
N ARG A 114 -36.28 -56.34 -13.38
CA ARG A 114 -37.71 -56.54 -13.17
C ARG A 114 -38.14 -57.75 -14.00
N ALA A 115 -38.45 -58.83 -13.31
CA ALA A 115 -39.11 -59.99 -13.88
C ALA A 115 -40.58 -59.65 -14.16
N THR A 116 -41.03 -59.84 -15.40
CA THR A 116 -42.43 -59.86 -15.79
C THR A 116 -42.92 -61.31 -15.74
N ALA A 117 -43.87 -61.58 -14.85
CA ALA A 117 -44.68 -62.78 -14.85
C ALA A 117 -45.88 -62.57 -15.77
N THR A 118 -46.12 -63.48 -16.70
CA THR A 118 -47.46 -63.87 -17.16
C THR A 118 -47.38 -65.27 -17.73
#